data_AF-A0AAW7CNS1-F1
#
_entry.id   AF-A0AAW7CNS1-F1
#
_cell.length_a   1.000
_cell.length_b   1.000
_cell.length_c   1.000
_cell.angle_alpha   90.00
_cell.angle_beta   90.00
_cell.angle_gamma   90.00
#
_symmetry.space_group_name_H-M   'P 1'
#
loop_
_entity.id
_entity.type
_entity.pdbx_description
1 polymer ?
#
loop_
_entity_poly.entity_id
_entity_poly.type
_entity_poly.pdbx_seq_one_letter_code
_entity_poly.pdbx_strand_id
1 'polypeptide(L)'
;MKLKDAIIIGIIYTPSICLAAIQPTSEHNKHYAGQIVINKDSSTTVKPNQTNLNQAEILIAPKNSKGVSYNKYDAFHVTKDGIILNNNGVAADFIINEVINGTTSLLDGNIGITGKAAHVVIANPNGIECNNCSFSNALSETLATGKPIIHDDELVGYHLERSISSLDFRVFGGKSIKHIGKIVFRNDNSRHPDNSFNNINIISNNINLEKGFISSKGDLNIYSGERRVMIKEGVKIFENAMRTLELRYNLPNKIILGDKNGDYKKQGLVSSKNIIINASDTTIDNYGSLESINSSRKAIQLNLNKTTFNNHGYILTKGGYLNLRHNSFFNNMDNGIIGKHYSLGASTTDNQYNSQDINIVPKNTVYPINNLTLNISEDSQLINNGTIKAYRLYTHNKKMNNIQNNKQDINLYTKLLKIK
;
A
#
# COMPACT_ATOMS: atom_id res chain seq x y z
N MET A 1 -2.88 29.27 -91.44
CA MET A 1 -1.96 28.20 -91.01
C MET A 1 -0.83 28.83 -90.20
N LYS A 2 -0.82 28.56 -88.89
CA LYS A 2 0.25 28.72 -87.87
C LYS A 2 0.94 30.08 -87.69
N LEU A 3 0.55 30.79 -86.62
CA LEU A 3 1.42 31.71 -85.87
C LEU A 3 2.17 30.89 -84.80
N LYS A 4 3.48 31.12 -84.67
CA LYS A 4 4.37 30.47 -83.71
C LYS A 4 4.32 31.18 -82.34
N ASP A 5 4.01 30.40 -81.32
CA ASP A 5 4.53 30.40 -79.94
C ASP A 5 4.97 31.72 -79.31
N ALA A 6 4.10 32.28 -78.46
CA ALA A 6 4.47 33.19 -77.38
C ALA A 6 4.33 32.45 -76.04
N ILE A 7 5.43 32.32 -75.30
CA ILE A 7 5.46 31.73 -73.95
C ILE A 7 5.02 32.81 -72.96
N ILE A 8 3.88 32.60 -72.29
CA ILE A 8 3.45 33.37 -71.12
C ILE A 8 4.05 32.70 -69.89
N ILE A 9 4.97 33.38 -69.21
CA ILE A 9 5.46 32.97 -67.88
C ILE A 9 4.43 33.49 -66.86
N GLY A 10 3.48 32.63 -66.49
CA GLY A 10 2.56 32.88 -65.38
C GLY A 10 3.27 32.63 -64.05
N ILE A 11 3.48 33.68 -63.26
CA ILE A 11 3.88 33.57 -61.86
C ILE A 11 2.67 33.05 -61.08
N ILE A 12 2.71 31.80 -60.64
CA ILE A 12 1.68 31.24 -59.75
C ILE A 12 1.99 31.74 -58.33
N TYR A 13 1.23 32.74 -57.86
CA TYR A 13 1.14 33.04 -56.44
C TYR A 13 0.32 31.94 -55.78
N THR A 14 0.97 30.96 -55.14
CA THR A 14 0.29 30.13 -54.15
C THR A 14 0.13 30.98 -52.89
N PRO A 15 -1.08 31.21 -52.36
CA PRO A 15 -1.23 31.83 -51.07
C PRO A 15 -0.62 30.87 -50.03
N SER A 16 0.48 31.29 -49.41
CA SER A 16 0.99 30.67 -48.20
C SER A 16 -0.10 30.75 -47.15
N ILE A 17 -0.82 29.65 -46.92
CA ILE A 17 -1.62 29.48 -45.72
C ILE A 17 -0.60 29.40 -44.60
N CYS A 18 -0.39 30.55 -43.95
CA CYS A 18 0.29 30.62 -42.68
C CYS A 18 -0.59 29.80 -41.71
N LEU A 19 -0.26 28.51 -41.52
CA LEU A 19 -0.64 27.86 -40.28
C LEU A 19 0.07 28.66 -39.20
N ALA A 20 -0.69 29.52 -38.51
CA ALA A 20 -0.27 30.04 -37.24
C ALA A 20 -0.01 28.81 -36.36
N ALA A 21 1.26 28.42 -36.27
CA ALA A 21 1.73 27.63 -35.16
C ALA A 21 1.32 28.45 -33.93
N ILE A 22 0.31 27.97 -33.22
CA ILE A 22 0.02 28.46 -31.89
C ILE A 22 1.28 28.16 -31.10
N GLN A 23 2.18 29.14 -31.01
CA GLN A 23 3.25 29.11 -30.03
C GLN A 23 2.55 28.91 -28.70
N PRO A 24 2.87 27.84 -27.94
CA PRO A 24 2.29 27.69 -26.62
C PRO A 24 2.70 28.94 -25.83
N THR A 25 1.72 29.74 -25.45
CA THR A 25 1.93 30.95 -24.68
C THR A 25 2.64 30.55 -23.38
N SER A 26 3.93 30.87 -23.39
CA SER A 26 4.89 30.69 -22.33
C SER A 26 4.48 31.58 -21.15
N GLU A 27 3.71 31.03 -20.20
CA GLU A 27 3.85 31.32 -18.75
C GLU A 27 2.84 30.57 -17.84
N HIS A 28 1.78 29.96 -18.38
CA HIS A 28 0.78 29.24 -17.55
C HIS A 28 0.89 27.70 -17.54
N ASN A 29 1.92 27.13 -18.17
CA ASN A 29 1.97 25.70 -18.51
C ASN A 29 2.92 24.82 -17.65
N LYS A 30 3.29 25.21 -16.42
CA LYS A 30 4.45 24.61 -15.72
C LYS A 30 4.34 24.35 -14.21
N HIS A 31 3.22 23.81 -13.71
CA HIS A 31 3.21 23.20 -12.36
C HIS A 31 2.89 21.71 -12.33
N TYR A 32 1.94 21.23 -13.13
CA TYR A 32 1.72 19.77 -13.30
C TYR A 32 2.55 19.15 -14.44
N ALA A 33 3.00 19.96 -15.41
CA ALA A 33 3.78 19.50 -16.56
C ALA A 33 5.14 18.94 -16.10
N GLY A 34 5.32 17.63 -16.28
CA GLY A 34 6.51 16.88 -15.83
C GLY A 34 6.27 15.99 -14.60
N GLN A 35 5.16 16.16 -13.87
CA GLN A 35 4.78 15.27 -12.75
C GLN A 35 4.04 14.02 -13.23
N ILE A 36 3.21 14.18 -14.26
CA ILE A 36 2.51 13.09 -14.94
C ILE A 36 3.02 13.04 -16.38
N VAL A 37 3.62 11.92 -16.77
CA VAL A 37 4.04 11.65 -18.15
C VAL A 37 3.35 10.38 -18.60
N ILE A 38 2.45 10.50 -19.57
CA ILE A 38 1.69 9.36 -20.10
C ILE A 38 2.62 8.52 -20.97
N ASN A 39 2.61 7.20 -20.75
CA ASN A 39 3.34 6.28 -21.61
C ASN A 39 2.68 6.21 -23.00
N LYS A 40 3.49 6.11 -24.05
CA LYS A 40 3.01 6.04 -25.45
C LYS A 40 1.99 4.93 -25.73
N ASP A 41 1.99 3.85 -24.96
CA ASP A 41 1.09 2.70 -25.12
C ASP A 41 -0.21 2.87 -24.31
N SER A 42 -0.44 4.05 -23.71
CA SER A 42 -1.66 4.40 -22.98
C SER A 42 -2.57 5.29 -23.81
N SER A 43 -3.88 5.05 -23.78
CA SER A 43 -4.88 5.96 -24.33
C SER A 43 -5.35 7.04 -23.34
N THR A 44 -4.70 7.10 -22.16
CA THR A 44 -4.95 8.11 -21.12
C THR A 44 -4.54 9.49 -21.64
N THR A 45 -5.25 10.53 -21.21
CA THR A 45 -4.84 11.91 -21.49
C THR A 45 -4.81 12.72 -20.21
N VAL A 46 -4.00 13.79 -20.20
CA VAL A 46 -3.86 14.69 -19.05
C VAL A 46 -4.07 16.12 -19.50
N LYS A 47 -4.78 16.90 -18.69
CA LYS A 47 -5.03 18.33 -18.89
C LYS A 47 -5.01 19.04 -17.52
N PRO A 48 -4.91 20.38 -17.47
CA PRO A 48 -5.13 21.10 -16.22
C PRO A 48 -6.57 20.90 -15.74
N ASN A 49 -6.78 20.77 -14.43
CA ASN A 49 -8.10 20.91 -13.83
C ASN A 49 -8.58 22.37 -13.99
N GLN A 50 -9.79 22.57 -14.48
CA GLN A 50 -10.40 23.88 -14.69
C GLN A 50 -10.61 24.68 -13.38
N THR A 51 -10.84 24.00 -12.25
CA THR A 51 -11.06 24.66 -10.95
C THR A 51 -9.76 25.00 -10.22
N ASN A 52 -8.71 24.20 -10.43
CA ASN A 52 -7.38 24.45 -9.90
C ASN A 52 -6.33 24.09 -10.95
N LEU A 53 -5.77 25.09 -11.63
CA LEU A 53 -4.82 24.90 -12.73
C LEU A 53 -3.49 24.26 -12.30
N ASN A 54 -3.18 24.22 -10.99
CA ASN A 54 -2.03 23.51 -10.45
C ASN A 54 -2.28 22.01 -10.25
N GLN A 55 -3.54 21.58 -10.30
CA GLN A 55 -3.96 20.19 -10.18
C GLN A 55 -4.12 19.56 -11.57
N ALA A 56 -3.55 18.38 -11.79
CA ALA A 56 -3.75 17.65 -13.04
C ALA A 56 -5.12 16.94 -13.03
N GLU A 57 -5.84 17.01 -14.15
CA GLU A 57 -6.99 16.17 -14.44
C GLU A 57 -6.59 15.11 -15.49
N ILE A 58 -6.62 13.85 -15.08
CA ILE A 58 -6.33 12.68 -15.89
C ILE A 58 -7.65 12.14 -16.41
N LEU A 59 -7.86 12.22 -17.72
CA LEU A 59 -8.95 11.51 -18.39
C LEU A 59 -8.49 10.06 -18.59
N ILE A 60 -9.05 9.16 -17.78
CA ILE A 60 -8.62 7.77 -17.75
C ILE A 60 -8.95 7.06 -19.06
N ALA A 61 -8.18 6.02 -19.39
CA ALA A 61 -8.42 5.18 -20.55
C ALA A 61 -9.82 4.53 -20.50
N PRO A 62 -10.42 4.17 -21.65
CA PRO A 62 -11.66 3.40 -21.66
C PRO A 62 -11.53 2.12 -20.83
N LYS A 63 -12.61 1.74 -20.15
CA LYS A 63 -12.64 0.48 -19.42
C LYS A 63 -12.87 -0.71 -20.37
N ASN A 64 -12.31 -1.86 -20.03
CA ASN A 64 -12.58 -3.11 -20.72
C ASN A 64 -13.93 -3.74 -20.29
N SER A 65 -14.23 -4.94 -20.80
CA SER A 65 -15.49 -5.66 -20.54
C SER A 65 -15.70 -6.03 -19.06
N LYS A 66 -14.63 -5.99 -18.26
CA LYS A 66 -14.60 -6.28 -16.82
C LYS A 66 -14.62 -5.04 -15.93
N GLY A 67 -14.75 -3.86 -16.53
CA GLY A 67 -14.80 -2.60 -15.79
C GLY A 67 -13.44 -2.03 -15.40
N VAL A 68 -12.34 -2.56 -15.94
CA VAL A 68 -10.97 -2.10 -15.64
C VAL A 68 -10.54 -1.04 -16.65
N SER A 69 -10.21 0.16 -16.17
CA SER A 69 -9.47 1.18 -16.91
C SER A 69 -7.99 1.05 -16.59
N TYR A 70 -7.17 0.82 -17.61
CA TYR A 70 -5.73 0.59 -17.45
C TYR A 70 -4.93 1.73 -18.07
N ASN A 71 -4.23 2.46 -17.21
CA ASN A 71 -3.51 3.68 -17.52
C ASN A 71 -2.02 3.45 -17.28
N LYS A 72 -1.19 3.73 -18.29
CA LYS A 72 0.26 3.54 -18.25
C LYS A 72 0.99 4.88 -18.28
N TYR A 73 2.05 4.98 -17.49
CA TYR A 73 2.81 6.20 -17.27
C TYR A 73 4.31 5.94 -17.39
N ASP A 74 5.04 6.94 -17.87
CA ASP A 74 6.51 7.03 -17.73
C ASP A 74 6.91 7.87 -16.51
N ALA A 75 5.98 8.63 -15.93
CA ALA A 75 6.11 9.25 -14.62
C ALA A 75 4.72 9.48 -14.01
N PHE A 76 4.59 9.17 -12.72
CA PHE A 76 3.36 9.42 -11.96
C PHE A 76 3.72 9.96 -10.58
N HIS A 77 3.71 11.29 -10.47
CA HIS A 77 3.93 12.04 -9.24
C HIS A 77 2.69 12.87 -8.93
N VAL A 78 2.37 13.00 -7.65
CA VAL A 78 1.24 13.78 -7.13
C VAL A 78 1.81 14.82 -6.21
N THR A 79 1.59 16.10 -6.52
CA THR A 79 2.01 17.22 -5.68
C THR A 79 1.00 17.44 -4.55
N LYS A 80 1.27 18.42 -3.68
CA LYS A 80 0.34 18.82 -2.61
C LYS A 80 -1.03 19.31 -3.12
N ASP A 81 -1.07 19.85 -4.34
CA ASP A 81 -2.33 20.25 -5.01
C ASP A 81 -3.19 19.04 -5.43
N GLY A 82 -2.62 17.83 -5.38
CA GLY A 82 -3.29 16.59 -5.74
C GLY A 82 -3.44 16.39 -7.26
N ILE A 83 -4.23 15.38 -7.62
CA ILE A 83 -4.68 15.11 -8.98
C ILE A 83 -6.14 14.64 -8.98
N ILE A 84 -6.77 14.69 -10.16
CA ILE A 84 -8.10 14.12 -10.41
C ILE A 84 -8.00 13.01 -11.45
N LEU A 85 -8.55 11.84 -11.13
CA LEU A 85 -8.87 10.77 -12.07
C LEU A 85 -10.33 10.95 -12.51
N ASN A 86 -10.54 11.36 -13.76
CA ASN A 86 -11.89 11.60 -14.28
C ASN A 86 -12.55 10.30 -14.73
N ASN A 87 -13.54 9.85 -13.96
CA ASN A 87 -14.32 8.65 -14.20
C ASN A 87 -15.80 8.95 -14.57
N ASN A 88 -16.13 10.19 -14.96
CA ASN A 88 -17.51 10.59 -15.26
C ASN A 88 -18.09 9.91 -16.50
N GLY A 89 -17.31 9.80 -17.59
CA GLY A 89 -17.75 9.17 -18.84
C GLY A 89 -17.38 7.70 -18.96
N VAL A 90 -16.31 7.28 -18.28
CA VAL A 90 -15.80 5.90 -18.36
C VAL A 90 -16.56 4.98 -17.41
N ALA A 91 -16.89 5.45 -16.21
CA ALA A 91 -17.55 4.68 -15.16
C ALA A 91 -16.89 3.32 -14.90
N ALA A 92 -15.55 3.31 -14.83
CA ALA A 92 -14.73 2.16 -14.47
C ALA A 92 -14.97 1.75 -13.01
N ASP A 93 -14.88 0.45 -12.74
CA ASP A 93 -14.92 -0.13 -11.40
C ASP A 93 -13.51 -0.19 -10.79
N PHE A 94 -12.50 -0.38 -11.64
CA PHE A 94 -11.08 -0.41 -11.27
C PHE A 94 -10.30 0.56 -12.16
N ILE A 95 -9.46 1.39 -11.55
CA ILE A 95 -8.55 2.30 -12.24
C ILE A 95 -7.12 1.91 -11.87
N ILE A 96 -6.43 1.27 -12.81
CA ILE A 96 -5.04 0.87 -12.66
C ILE A 96 -4.16 1.97 -13.23
N ASN A 97 -3.23 2.47 -12.42
CA ASN A 97 -2.21 3.43 -12.81
C ASN A 97 -0.85 2.77 -12.65
N GLU A 98 -0.24 2.35 -13.75
CA GLU A 98 1.05 1.67 -13.74
C GLU A 98 2.14 2.56 -14.32
N VAL A 99 3.24 2.69 -13.59
CA VAL A 99 4.46 3.32 -14.07
C VAL A 99 5.33 2.23 -14.72
N ILE A 100 5.46 2.29 -16.05
CA ILE A 100 6.20 1.31 -16.87
C ILE A 100 7.68 1.67 -16.93
N ASN A 101 7.97 2.94 -17.19
CA ASN A 101 9.32 3.49 -17.22
C ASN A 101 9.44 4.58 -16.15
N GLY A 102 10.67 4.96 -15.79
CA GLY A 102 10.92 6.13 -14.97
C GLY A 102 11.33 5.81 -13.53
N THR A 103 11.09 6.77 -12.64
CA THR A 103 11.61 6.76 -11.25
C THR A 103 10.52 6.48 -10.22
N THR A 104 10.91 6.37 -8.96
CA THR A 104 10.01 6.24 -7.81
C THR A 104 8.89 7.28 -7.84
N SER A 105 7.64 6.85 -7.67
CA SER A 105 6.48 7.77 -7.57
C SER A 105 6.52 8.53 -6.26
N LEU A 106 6.28 9.85 -6.32
CA LEU A 106 6.17 10.72 -5.16
C LEU A 106 4.71 11.12 -5.03
N LEU A 107 4.05 10.76 -3.93
CA LEU A 107 2.64 11.02 -3.68
C LEU A 107 2.51 11.94 -2.46
N ASP A 108 2.37 13.24 -2.71
CA ASP A 108 2.41 14.29 -1.68
C ASP A 108 1.05 14.98 -1.45
N GLY A 109 -0.03 14.47 -2.04
CA GLY A 109 -1.36 15.07 -1.97
C GLY A 109 -2.49 14.10 -2.29
N ASN A 110 -3.67 14.66 -2.53
CA ASN A 110 -4.89 13.89 -2.75
C ASN A 110 -4.98 13.35 -4.19
N ILE A 111 -5.37 12.07 -4.32
CA ILE A 111 -5.80 11.47 -5.59
C ILE A 111 -7.32 11.36 -5.54
N GLY A 112 -8.01 12.30 -6.20
CA GLY A 112 -9.46 12.35 -6.23
C GLY A 112 -10.05 11.63 -7.45
N ILE A 113 -11.18 10.95 -7.29
CA ILE A 113 -11.94 10.37 -8.40
C ILE A 113 -13.20 11.21 -8.63
N THR A 114 -13.43 11.68 -9.85
CA THR A 114 -14.70 12.33 -10.22
C THR A 114 -15.62 11.36 -10.94
N GLY A 115 -16.93 11.48 -10.70
CA GLY A 115 -17.93 10.55 -11.23
C GLY A 115 -18.07 9.31 -10.35
N LYS A 116 -18.20 8.14 -10.99
CA LYS A 116 -18.39 6.87 -10.28
C LYS A 116 -17.16 6.55 -9.41
N ALA A 117 -17.39 6.24 -8.14
CA ALA A 117 -16.35 5.76 -7.24
C ALA A 117 -15.72 4.45 -7.77
N ALA A 118 -14.42 4.27 -7.57
CA ALA A 118 -13.69 3.12 -8.10
C ALA A 118 -12.61 2.62 -7.14
N HIS A 119 -12.17 1.38 -7.35
CA HIS A 119 -10.93 0.88 -6.76
C HIS A 119 -9.74 1.47 -7.50
N VAL A 120 -8.76 2.03 -6.79
CA VAL A 120 -7.58 2.66 -7.41
C VAL A 120 -6.32 1.88 -7.09
N VAL A 121 -5.55 1.54 -8.12
CA VAL A 121 -4.24 0.90 -8.00
C VAL A 121 -3.19 1.88 -8.50
N ILE A 122 -2.17 2.13 -7.68
CA ILE A 122 -0.92 2.78 -8.07
C ILE A 122 0.18 1.72 -8.03
N ALA A 123 0.69 1.35 -9.19
CA ALA A 123 1.72 0.33 -9.34
C ALA A 123 2.99 0.95 -9.91
N ASN A 124 4.09 0.93 -9.15
CA ASN A 124 5.39 1.41 -9.63
C ASN A 124 6.50 0.48 -9.12
N PRO A 125 7.06 -0.39 -9.96
CA PRO A 125 8.19 -1.25 -9.60
C PRO A 125 9.42 -0.50 -9.07
N ASN A 126 9.63 0.75 -9.50
CA ASN A 126 10.73 1.61 -9.06
C ASN A 126 10.55 2.15 -7.62
N GLY A 127 9.39 1.92 -6.99
CA GLY A 127 9.07 2.35 -5.63
C GLY A 127 8.01 3.45 -5.57
N ILE A 128 7.47 3.65 -4.37
CA ILE A 128 6.44 4.65 -4.07
C ILE A 128 6.80 5.34 -2.75
N GLU A 129 6.85 6.66 -2.72
CA GLU A 129 6.90 7.46 -1.50
C GLU A 129 5.54 8.14 -1.31
N CYS A 130 4.80 7.74 -0.28
CA CYS A 130 3.57 8.40 0.14
C CYS A 130 3.90 9.34 1.30
N ASN A 131 3.91 10.65 1.04
CA ASN A 131 4.08 11.66 2.08
C ASN A 131 2.75 12.37 2.27
N ASN A 132 1.97 12.00 3.29
CA ASN A 132 0.60 12.51 3.49
C ASN A 132 -0.33 12.27 2.28
N CYS A 133 -0.06 11.23 1.47
CA CYS A 133 -0.94 10.91 0.35
C CYS A 133 -2.33 10.49 0.85
N SER A 134 -3.37 10.88 0.12
CA SER A 134 -4.76 10.56 0.45
C SER A 134 -5.58 10.31 -0.81
N PHE A 135 -6.75 9.71 -0.65
CA PHE A 135 -7.64 9.38 -1.76
C PHE A 135 -9.06 9.87 -1.46
N SER A 136 -9.74 10.43 -2.46
CA SER A 136 -11.12 10.90 -2.35
C SER A 136 -12.01 10.19 -3.35
N ASN A 137 -13.21 9.77 -2.92
CA ASN A 137 -14.16 9.02 -3.75
C ASN A 137 -13.62 7.67 -4.28
N ALA A 138 -12.67 7.06 -3.53
CA ALA A 138 -12.17 5.72 -3.80
C ALA A 138 -12.96 4.67 -2.98
N LEU A 139 -13.12 3.47 -3.51
CA LEU A 139 -13.70 2.32 -2.78
C LEU A 139 -12.64 1.53 -2.02
N SER A 140 -11.43 1.47 -2.60
CA SER A 140 -10.24 0.83 -2.03
C SER A 140 -9.02 1.34 -2.77
N GLU A 141 -7.90 1.37 -2.08
CA GLU A 141 -6.61 1.86 -2.55
C GLU A 141 -5.60 0.72 -2.54
N THR A 142 -4.82 0.59 -3.60
CA THR A 142 -3.71 -0.38 -3.65
C THR A 142 -2.43 0.31 -4.06
N LEU A 143 -1.41 0.23 -3.22
CA LEU A 143 -0.05 0.66 -3.54
C LEU A 143 0.82 -0.57 -3.75
N ALA A 144 1.36 -0.73 -4.95
CA ALA A 144 2.09 -1.91 -5.35
C ALA A 144 3.45 -1.57 -5.97
N THR A 145 4.47 -2.36 -5.66
CA THR A 145 5.77 -2.33 -6.35
C THR A 145 5.97 -3.53 -7.26
N GLY A 146 4.90 -4.28 -7.51
CA GLY A 146 4.84 -5.28 -8.57
C GLY A 146 4.09 -4.76 -9.79
N LYS A 147 4.44 -5.27 -10.96
CA LYS A 147 3.75 -5.05 -12.22
C LYS A 147 2.36 -5.69 -12.18
N PRO A 148 1.25 -4.99 -12.46
CA PRO A 148 -0.07 -5.61 -12.56
C PRO A 148 -0.08 -6.75 -13.58
N ILE A 149 -0.66 -7.90 -13.22
CA ILE A 149 -0.88 -9.03 -14.13
C ILE A 149 -2.34 -9.01 -14.54
N ILE A 150 -2.58 -8.77 -15.82
CA ILE A 150 -3.91 -8.82 -16.40
C ILE A 150 -4.09 -10.16 -17.12
N HIS A 151 -5.17 -10.87 -16.81
CA HIS A 151 -5.57 -12.12 -17.45
C HIS A 151 -7.08 -12.12 -17.65
N ASP A 152 -7.55 -12.48 -18.85
CA ASP A 152 -8.96 -12.41 -19.23
C ASP A 152 -9.63 -11.07 -18.88
N ASP A 153 -8.93 -9.96 -19.18
CA ASP A 153 -9.35 -8.59 -18.89
C ASP A 153 -9.49 -8.25 -17.39
N GLU A 154 -9.10 -9.14 -16.47
CA GLU A 154 -9.16 -8.92 -15.02
C GLU A 154 -7.75 -8.79 -14.42
N LEU A 155 -7.64 -8.01 -13.33
CA LEU A 155 -6.44 -7.96 -12.51
C LEU A 155 -6.37 -9.21 -11.63
N VAL A 156 -5.39 -10.08 -11.87
CA VAL A 156 -5.26 -11.38 -11.18
C VAL A 156 -4.04 -11.50 -10.26
N GLY A 157 -3.26 -10.42 -10.13
CA GLY A 157 -2.14 -10.34 -9.20
C GLY A 157 -1.05 -9.38 -9.68
N TYR A 158 0.14 -9.53 -9.12
CA TYR A 158 1.29 -8.67 -9.41
C TYR A 158 2.55 -9.50 -9.68
N HIS A 159 3.36 -9.08 -10.64
CA HIS A 159 4.65 -9.69 -10.95
C HIS A 159 5.77 -8.84 -10.35
N LEU A 160 6.70 -9.47 -9.64
CA LEU A 160 7.90 -8.79 -9.17
C LEU A 160 8.91 -8.71 -10.32
N GLU A 161 9.27 -7.51 -10.79
CA GLU A 161 10.28 -7.37 -11.84
C GLU A 161 11.72 -7.54 -11.30
N ARG A 162 12.59 -8.20 -12.09
CA ARG A 162 14.02 -8.46 -11.78
C ARG A 162 14.90 -7.24 -11.84
N SER A 163 14.51 -6.29 -12.70
CA SER A 163 15.28 -5.12 -13.09
C SER A 163 14.30 -3.97 -13.21
N ILE A 164 14.19 -3.17 -12.17
CA ILE A 164 13.69 -1.81 -12.39
C ILE A 164 14.60 -1.11 -13.39
N SER A 165 14.02 -0.27 -14.25
CA SER A 165 14.69 0.21 -15.47
C SER A 165 16.13 0.68 -15.22
N SER A 166 17.04 0.32 -16.12
CA SER A 166 18.40 0.91 -16.21
C SER A 166 18.36 2.39 -16.62
N LEU A 167 17.16 2.99 -16.68
CA LEU A 167 16.86 4.34 -17.11
C LEU A 167 16.43 5.25 -15.95
N ASP A 168 16.78 4.91 -14.71
CA ASP A 168 16.97 6.00 -13.76
C ASP A 168 18.19 6.79 -14.27
N PHE A 169 17.98 7.98 -14.84
CA PHE A 169 19.05 8.91 -15.21
C PHE A 169 19.96 9.28 -14.02
N ARG A 170 19.62 8.82 -12.81
CA ARG A 170 20.45 8.87 -11.61
C ARG A 170 21.40 7.68 -11.47
N VAL A 171 21.44 6.67 -12.35
CA VAL A 171 22.48 5.61 -12.31
C VAL A 171 23.89 6.19 -12.48
N PHE A 172 24.02 7.44 -12.94
CA PHE A 172 25.28 8.21 -12.96
C PHE A 172 25.42 9.24 -11.81
N GLY A 173 24.62 9.13 -10.74
CA GLY A 173 24.68 9.99 -9.53
C GLY A 173 23.87 9.44 -8.34
N GLY A 174 23.76 8.10 -8.22
CA GLY A 174 22.53 7.40 -7.82
C GLY A 174 22.21 7.19 -6.34
N LYS A 175 20.91 7.19 -6.04
CA LYS A 175 20.39 6.60 -4.81
C LYS A 175 20.57 5.08 -4.86
N SER A 176 20.94 4.51 -3.71
CA SER A 176 21.23 3.09 -3.50
C SER A 176 20.08 2.14 -3.88
N ILE A 177 20.44 0.92 -4.32
CA ILE A 177 19.56 -0.27 -4.52
C ILE A 177 18.54 -0.50 -3.38
N LYS A 178 18.78 0.07 -2.20
CA LYS A 178 17.89 0.07 -1.04
C LYS A 178 16.50 0.68 -1.29
N HIS A 179 16.33 1.52 -2.31
CA HIS A 179 15.05 2.20 -2.62
C HIS A 179 14.22 1.49 -3.69
N ILE A 180 14.80 0.50 -4.37
CA ILE A 180 14.14 -0.28 -5.42
C ILE A 180 12.97 -1.05 -4.84
N GLY A 181 11.81 -0.96 -5.50
CA GLY A 181 10.58 -1.62 -5.06
C GLY A 181 10.19 -1.27 -3.62
N LYS A 182 10.70 -0.16 -3.08
CA LYS A 182 10.40 0.29 -1.72
C LYS A 182 9.13 1.11 -1.72
N ILE A 183 8.24 0.80 -0.78
CA ILE A 183 7.14 1.70 -0.41
C ILE A 183 7.53 2.40 0.88
N VAL A 184 7.58 3.73 0.86
CA VAL A 184 7.86 4.56 2.03
C VAL A 184 6.62 5.36 2.40
N PHE A 185 6.25 5.33 3.67
CA PHE A 185 5.21 6.19 4.21
C PHE A 185 5.83 7.23 5.15
N ARG A 186 5.53 8.52 4.90
CA ARG A 186 5.89 9.65 5.76
C ARG A 186 4.64 10.49 5.99
N ASN A 187 3.81 10.03 6.89
CA ASN A 187 2.57 10.73 7.20
C ASN A 187 2.81 11.56 8.47
N ASP A 188 2.51 12.85 8.43
CA ASP A 188 2.63 13.72 9.59
C ASP A 188 1.56 13.39 10.63
N ASN A 189 1.85 13.79 11.87
CA ASN A 189 1.37 13.21 13.13
C ASN A 189 -0.14 13.29 13.44
N SER A 190 -1.04 13.47 12.48
CA SER A 190 -2.48 13.42 12.77
C SER A 190 -2.98 11.97 12.65
N ARG A 191 -3.36 11.35 13.77
CA ARG A 191 -4.22 10.13 13.79
C ARG A 191 -5.64 10.45 13.27
N HIS A 192 -5.80 11.49 12.45
CA HIS A 192 -7.10 12.08 12.13
C HIS A 192 -7.81 11.26 11.04
N PRO A 193 -9.10 10.93 11.22
CA PRO A 193 -9.86 10.09 10.29
C PRO A 193 -10.01 10.70 8.87
N ASP A 194 -9.87 12.01 8.73
CA ASP A 194 -10.13 12.72 7.46
C ASP A 194 -9.17 12.31 6.33
N ASN A 195 -7.95 11.91 6.66
CA ASN A 195 -6.95 11.41 5.70
C ASN A 195 -6.83 9.88 5.71
N SER A 196 -7.81 9.18 6.29
CA SER A 196 -7.78 7.71 6.32
C SER A 196 -8.16 7.14 4.96
N PHE A 197 -7.37 6.18 4.51
CA PHE A 197 -7.69 5.32 3.36
C PHE A 197 -9.04 4.61 3.58
N ASN A 198 -9.69 4.15 2.53
CA ASN A 198 -10.89 3.34 2.67
C ASN A 198 -10.50 1.92 3.05
N ASN A 199 -10.14 1.10 2.06
CA ASN A 199 -9.53 -0.21 2.28
C ASN A 199 -8.17 -0.17 1.59
N ILE A 200 -7.07 -0.30 2.32
CA ILE A 200 -5.73 -0.18 1.73
C ILE A 200 -5.05 -1.54 1.60
N ASN A 201 -4.56 -1.83 0.40
CA ASN A 201 -3.66 -2.95 0.12
C ASN A 201 -2.27 -2.41 -0.17
N ILE A 202 -1.27 -2.91 0.54
CA ILE A 202 0.14 -2.57 0.35
C ILE A 202 0.85 -3.83 -0.11
N ILE A 203 1.38 -3.81 -1.33
CA ILE A 203 1.94 -5.00 -1.98
C ILE A 203 3.41 -4.70 -2.33
N SER A 204 4.32 -5.15 -1.46
CA SER A 204 5.75 -4.92 -1.62
C SER A 204 6.59 -5.84 -0.73
N ASN A 205 7.81 -6.15 -1.19
CA ASN A 205 8.83 -6.83 -0.40
C ASN A 205 9.63 -5.88 0.49
N ASN A 206 9.56 -4.57 0.24
CA ASN A 206 10.33 -3.56 0.93
C ASN A 206 9.41 -2.41 1.34
N ILE A 207 9.07 -2.34 2.63
CA ILE A 207 8.12 -1.37 3.17
C ILE A 207 8.78 -0.66 4.35
N ASN A 208 8.68 0.66 4.38
CA ASN A 208 9.18 1.47 5.49
C ASN A 208 8.17 2.54 5.87
N LEU A 209 7.59 2.41 7.06
CA LEU A 209 6.89 3.51 7.70
C LEU A 209 7.91 4.31 8.51
N GLU A 210 8.39 5.40 7.94
CA GLU A 210 9.46 6.22 8.55
C GLU A 210 8.93 7.15 9.64
N LYS A 211 7.72 7.68 9.47
CA LYS A 211 7.09 8.59 10.44
C LYS A 211 5.57 8.50 10.38
N GLY A 212 4.97 8.67 11.56
CA GLY A 212 3.52 8.81 11.77
C GLY A 212 2.73 7.55 11.47
N PHE A 213 1.57 7.70 10.83
CA PHE A 213 0.54 6.66 10.81
C PHE A 213 -0.02 6.32 9.44
N ILE A 214 -0.38 5.05 9.24
CA ILE A 214 -1.30 4.64 8.16
C ILE A 214 -2.64 4.30 8.82
N SER A 215 -3.70 5.00 8.41
CA SER A 215 -5.07 4.80 8.93
C SER A 215 -6.04 4.44 7.82
N SER A 216 -6.98 3.54 8.12
CA SER A 216 -7.95 3.00 7.16
C SER A 216 -9.34 2.84 7.77
N LYS A 217 -10.39 3.32 7.10
CA LYS A 217 -11.78 3.16 7.54
C LYS A 217 -12.24 1.70 7.51
N GLY A 218 -11.66 0.92 6.60
CA GLY A 218 -11.90 -0.50 6.37
C GLY A 218 -10.67 -1.34 6.72
N ASP A 219 -10.34 -2.33 5.88
CA ASP A 219 -9.24 -3.26 6.11
C ASP A 219 -7.90 -2.72 5.60
N LEU A 220 -6.82 -2.95 6.37
CA LEU A 220 -5.44 -2.72 5.99
C LEU A 220 -4.77 -4.07 5.74
N ASN A 221 -4.35 -4.30 4.50
CA ASN A 221 -3.70 -5.53 4.09
C ASN A 221 -2.27 -5.25 3.65
N ILE A 222 -1.31 -6.01 4.17
CA ILE A 222 0.08 -6.00 3.71
C ILE A 222 0.39 -7.36 3.09
N TYR A 223 0.92 -7.35 1.88
CA TYR A 223 1.36 -8.54 1.16
C TYR A 223 2.83 -8.42 0.79
N SER A 224 3.60 -9.42 1.20
CA SER A 224 5.04 -9.50 0.97
C SER A 224 5.47 -10.95 0.73
N GLY A 225 6.49 -11.12 -0.09
CA GLY A 225 7.06 -12.41 -0.43
C GLY A 225 6.38 -13.11 -1.61
N GLU A 226 6.93 -14.27 -1.96
CA GLU A 226 6.44 -15.10 -3.04
C GLU A 226 5.16 -15.82 -2.62
N ARG A 227 4.06 -15.53 -3.31
CA ARG A 227 2.88 -16.37 -3.24
C ARG A 227 2.65 -16.94 -4.63
N ARG A 228 3.09 -18.19 -4.82
CA ARG A 228 2.86 -18.95 -6.05
C ARG A 228 1.37 -19.18 -6.20
N VAL A 229 0.75 -18.39 -7.05
CA VAL A 229 -0.63 -18.59 -7.42
C VAL A 229 -0.67 -19.54 -8.61
N MET A 230 -1.08 -20.78 -8.37
CA MET A 230 -1.38 -21.71 -9.46
C MET A 230 -2.71 -21.29 -10.07
N ILE A 231 -2.71 -20.74 -11.28
CA ILE A 231 -3.97 -20.53 -12.02
C ILE A 231 -4.51 -21.92 -12.36
N LYS A 232 -5.62 -22.30 -11.74
CA LYS A 232 -6.44 -23.43 -12.20
C LYS A 232 -7.50 -22.86 -13.13
N GLU A 233 -7.63 -23.41 -14.34
CA GLU A 233 -8.73 -23.07 -15.25
C GLU A 233 -10.07 -23.17 -14.50
N GLY A 234 -10.90 -22.14 -14.63
CA GLY A 234 -12.23 -22.06 -14.00
C GLY A 234 -12.26 -21.58 -12.54
N VAL A 235 -11.12 -21.29 -11.90
CA VAL A 235 -11.08 -20.70 -10.54
C VAL A 235 -10.70 -19.23 -10.62
N LYS A 236 -11.61 -18.34 -10.20
CA LYS A 236 -11.29 -16.91 -9.96
C LYS A 236 -10.29 -16.82 -8.81
N ILE A 237 -9.05 -16.48 -9.11
CA ILE A 237 -8.06 -16.22 -8.08
C ILE A 237 -7.77 -14.72 -8.03
N PHE A 238 -8.56 -14.00 -7.23
CA PHE A 238 -8.17 -12.68 -6.74
C PHE A 238 -7.12 -12.89 -5.65
N GLU A 239 -5.85 -12.90 -6.02
CA GLU A 239 -4.77 -12.88 -5.03
C GLU A 239 -3.92 -11.64 -5.22
N ASN A 240 -3.85 -10.82 -4.15
CA ASN A 240 -2.91 -9.71 -3.97
C ASN A 240 -1.45 -10.22 -3.82
N ALA A 241 -1.11 -11.30 -4.51
CA ALA A 241 0.13 -12.03 -4.45
C ALA A 241 1.16 -11.45 -5.42
N MET A 242 2.41 -11.35 -4.97
CA MET A 242 3.55 -11.18 -5.86
C MET A 242 3.99 -12.55 -6.40
N ARG A 243 3.96 -12.71 -7.73
CA ARG A 243 4.43 -13.92 -8.44
C ARG A 243 5.88 -13.75 -8.89
N THR A 244 6.71 -14.77 -8.64
CA THR A 244 8.05 -14.92 -9.24
C THR A 244 8.27 -16.37 -9.67
N LEU A 245 9.04 -16.57 -10.73
CA LEU A 245 9.45 -17.88 -11.26
C LEU A 245 10.94 -18.19 -11.01
N GLU A 246 11.71 -17.28 -10.41
CA GLU A 246 13.17 -17.42 -10.29
C GLU A 246 13.74 -17.03 -8.92
N LEU A 247 14.91 -17.63 -8.62
CA LEU A 247 15.70 -17.43 -7.41
C LEU A 247 16.08 -15.95 -7.23
N ARG A 248 15.77 -15.40 -6.05
CA ARG A 248 15.98 -13.99 -5.70
C ARG A 248 17.45 -13.59 -5.75
N TYR A 249 17.78 -12.57 -6.53
CA TYR A 249 19.01 -11.80 -6.37
C TYR A 249 18.71 -10.54 -5.54
N ASN A 250 19.46 -10.34 -4.43
CA ASN A 250 19.76 -9.10 -3.69
C ASN A 250 18.75 -7.93 -3.55
N LEU A 251 17.47 -8.10 -3.87
CA LEU A 251 16.45 -7.10 -3.59
C LEU A 251 16.22 -7.02 -2.07
N PRO A 252 16.19 -5.83 -1.47
CA PRO A 252 15.88 -5.69 -0.06
C PRO A 252 14.52 -6.32 0.23
N ASN A 253 14.47 -7.21 1.22
CA ASN A 253 13.24 -7.85 1.67
C ASN A 253 13.08 -7.61 3.16
N LYS A 254 12.47 -6.46 3.49
CA LYS A 254 12.29 -6.04 4.88
C LYS A 254 11.10 -5.11 4.99
N ILE A 255 10.32 -5.33 6.04
CA ILE A 255 9.22 -4.45 6.43
C ILE A 255 9.60 -3.80 7.76
N ILE A 256 9.56 -2.49 7.80
CA ILE A 256 9.81 -1.69 9.00
C ILE A 256 8.55 -0.86 9.27
N LEU A 257 7.91 -1.11 10.41
CA LEU A 257 6.68 -0.44 10.81
C LEU A 257 6.99 0.51 11.97
N GLY A 258 7.29 1.76 11.63
CA GLY A 258 7.71 2.80 12.56
C GLY A 258 9.24 2.94 12.64
N ASP A 259 9.70 4.12 13.05
CA ASP A 259 11.10 4.43 13.33
C ASP A 259 11.56 3.75 14.62
N LYS A 260 12.67 3.02 14.55
CA LYS A 260 13.33 2.40 15.70
C LYS A 260 13.68 3.39 16.80
N ASN A 261 14.06 4.61 16.43
CA ASN A 261 14.47 5.66 17.36
C ASN A 261 13.33 6.61 17.73
N GLY A 262 12.16 6.45 17.10
CA GLY A 262 10.97 7.26 17.36
C GLY A 262 10.22 6.84 18.61
N ASP A 263 9.34 7.72 19.10
CA ASP A 263 8.36 7.36 20.13
C ASP A 263 7.33 6.40 19.52
N TYR A 264 7.40 5.13 19.88
CA TYR A 264 6.51 4.07 19.41
C TYR A 264 5.00 4.35 19.65
N LYS A 265 4.64 5.33 20.51
CA LYS A 265 3.24 5.77 20.69
C LYS A 265 2.78 6.75 19.61
N LYS A 266 3.71 7.45 18.97
CA LYS A 266 3.48 8.51 17.98
C LYS A 266 3.67 8.03 16.54
N GLN A 267 3.77 6.72 16.32
CA GLN A 267 3.94 6.11 15.01
C GLN A 267 3.36 4.70 14.95
N GLY A 268 3.06 4.24 13.74
CA GLY A 268 2.62 2.86 13.49
C GLY A 268 1.45 2.74 12.52
N LEU A 269 0.92 1.53 12.36
CA LEU A 269 -0.29 1.28 11.59
C LEU A 269 -1.47 1.34 12.56
N VAL A 270 -2.31 2.38 12.45
CA VAL A 270 -3.32 2.67 13.46
C VAL A 270 -4.68 2.83 12.81
N SER A 271 -5.71 2.30 13.48
CA SER A 271 -7.10 2.53 13.10
C SER A 271 -7.43 1.91 11.74
N SER A 272 -7.48 0.58 11.72
CA SER A 272 -8.16 -0.18 10.68
C SER A 272 -9.18 -1.14 11.30
N LYS A 273 -10.25 -1.44 10.56
CA LYS A 273 -11.19 -2.49 10.95
C LYS A 273 -10.45 -3.80 11.13
N ASN A 274 -9.70 -4.28 10.15
CA ASN A 274 -8.82 -5.43 10.32
C ASN A 274 -7.43 -5.14 9.77
N ILE A 275 -6.39 -5.53 10.51
CA ILE A 275 -5.02 -5.52 10.00
C ILE A 275 -4.64 -6.95 9.64
N ILE A 276 -4.31 -7.19 8.37
CA ILE A 276 -3.95 -8.50 7.86
C ILE A 276 -2.58 -8.40 7.19
N ILE A 277 -1.59 -9.09 7.76
CA ILE A 277 -0.24 -9.15 7.20
C ILE A 277 -0.01 -10.57 6.69
N ASN A 278 0.16 -10.69 5.37
CA ASN A 278 0.55 -11.93 4.70
C ASN A 278 1.97 -11.76 4.19
N ALA A 279 2.92 -12.45 4.82
CA ALA A 279 4.34 -12.27 4.54
C ALA A 279 5.03 -13.61 4.32
N SER A 280 5.86 -13.69 3.28
CA SER A 280 6.71 -14.83 2.99
C SER A 280 8.18 -14.42 2.87
N ASP A 281 9.06 -15.22 3.45
CA ASP A 281 10.51 -15.12 3.28
C ASP A 281 11.11 -13.74 3.59
N THR A 282 10.55 -13.02 4.57
CA THR A 282 10.94 -11.64 4.91
C THR A 282 11.21 -11.48 6.40
N THR A 283 11.69 -10.29 6.79
CA THR A 283 11.77 -9.87 8.19
C THR A 283 10.91 -8.63 8.39
N ILE A 284 10.09 -8.65 9.44
CA ILE A 284 9.21 -7.56 9.84
C ILE A 284 9.66 -7.04 11.19
N ASP A 285 10.06 -5.78 11.28
CA ASP A 285 10.31 -5.10 12.54
C ASP A 285 9.16 -4.12 12.83
N ASN A 286 8.42 -4.35 13.90
CA ASN A 286 7.41 -3.41 14.39
C ASN A 286 7.99 -2.56 15.52
N TYR A 287 8.31 -1.31 15.24
CA TYR A 287 8.74 -0.30 16.21
C TYR A 287 7.63 0.66 16.62
N GLY A 288 6.50 0.69 15.90
CA GLY A 288 5.34 1.51 16.21
C GLY A 288 4.24 0.74 16.93
N SER A 289 3.01 1.13 16.62
CA SER A 289 1.80 0.47 17.12
C SER A 289 1.00 -0.15 15.97
N LEU A 290 0.54 -1.39 16.14
CA LEU A 290 -0.45 -2.04 15.27
C LEU A 290 -1.79 -2.06 16.00
N GLU A 291 -2.75 -1.23 15.56
CA GLU A 291 -4.00 -1.02 16.29
C GLU A 291 -5.23 -1.31 15.43
N SER A 292 -6.02 -2.31 15.86
CA SER A 292 -7.34 -2.56 15.27
C SER A 292 -8.46 -2.09 16.20
N ILE A 293 -9.45 -1.41 15.61
CA ILE A 293 -10.66 -0.94 16.30
C ILE A 293 -11.80 -1.98 16.34
N ASN A 294 -11.65 -3.10 15.63
CA ASN A 294 -12.70 -4.12 15.52
C ASN A 294 -12.75 -5.04 16.75
N SER A 295 -13.95 -5.55 17.04
CA SER A 295 -14.23 -6.52 18.10
C SER A 295 -14.08 -7.98 17.69
N SER A 296 -13.81 -8.25 16.41
CA SER A 296 -13.61 -9.59 15.85
C SER A 296 -12.48 -10.38 16.54
N ARG A 297 -12.60 -11.72 16.54
CA ARG A 297 -11.55 -12.65 16.99
C ARG A 297 -10.27 -12.60 16.13
N LYS A 298 -10.38 -12.09 14.90
CA LYS A 298 -9.29 -11.99 13.91
C LYS A 298 -9.05 -10.54 13.47
N ALA A 299 -9.14 -9.62 14.42
CA ALA A 299 -8.99 -8.19 14.18
C ALA A 299 -7.55 -7.82 13.77
N ILE A 300 -6.54 -8.53 14.29
CA ILE A 300 -5.17 -8.53 13.74
C ILE A 300 -4.80 -9.96 13.37
N GLN A 301 -4.38 -10.16 12.12
CA GLN A 301 -3.97 -11.45 11.57
C GLN A 301 -2.56 -11.35 11.01
N LEU A 302 -1.66 -12.18 11.54
CA LEU A 302 -0.28 -12.30 11.08
C LEU A 302 -0.09 -13.69 10.48
N ASN A 303 -0.08 -13.77 9.15
CA ASN A 303 0.15 -14.99 8.38
C ASN A 303 1.58 -14.97 7.85
N LEU A 304 2.48 -15.65 8.56
CA LEU A 304 3.91 -15.61 8.35
C LEU A 304 4.40 -16.96 7.80
N ASN A 305 5.15 -16.92 6.71
CA ASN A 305 5.72 -18.08 6.05
C ASN A 305 7.23 -17.87 5.87
N LYS A 306 8.09 -18.72 6.43
CA LYS A 306 9.55 -18.49 6.45
C LYS A 306 9.92 -17.04 6.80
N THR A 307 9.21 -16.47 7.76
CA THR A 307 9.27 -15.04 8.07
C THR A 307 9.55 -14.83 9.54
N THR A 308 10.40 -13.84 9.83
CA THR A 308 10.68 -13.40 11.20
C THR A 308 9.94 -12.10 11.48
N PHE A 309 9.12 -12.06 12.52
CA PHE A 309 8.45 -10.86 13.00
C PHE A 309 9.00 -10.47 14.37
N ASN A 310 9.62 -9.30 14.48
CA ASN A 310 10.14 -8.74 15.72
C ASN A 310 9.22 -7.61 16.19
N ASN A 311 8.48 -7.85 17.28
CA ASN A 311 7.67 -6.83 17.92
C ASN A 311 8.48 -6.08 18.98
N HIS A 312 8.83 -4.82 18.70
CA HIS A 312 9.47 -3.91 19.65
C HIS A 312 8.48 -2.92 20.28
N GLY A 313 7.36 -2.64 19.61
CA GLY A 313 6.33 -1.71 20.05
C GLY A 313 5.03 -2.40 20.47
N TYR A 314 3.90 -1.91 19.98
CA TYR A 314 2.58 -2.38 20.39
C TYR A 314 1.86 -3.20 19.32
N ILE A 315 1.12 -4.20 19.78
CA ILE A 315 0.06 -4.86 19.02
C ILE A 315 -1.21 -4.82 19.87
N LEU A 316 -2.14 -3.95 19.50
CA LEU A 316 -3.36 -3.65 20.25
C LEU A 316 -4.59 -4.12 19.50
N THR A 317 -5.27 -5.11 20.07
CA THR A 317 -6.43 -5.75 19.44
C THR A 317 -7.38 -6.34 20.47
N LYS A 318 -8.66 -6.50 20.12
CA LYS A 318 -9.60 -7.34 20.89
C LYS A 318 -9.38 -8.83 20.61
N GLY A 319 -8.92 -9.20 19.42
CA GLY A 319 -8.71 -10.58 18.98
C GLY A 319 -7.53 -10.71 18.01
N GLY A 320 -6.61 -11.62 18.34
CA GLY A 320 -5.39 -11.86 17.56
C GLY A 320 -5.36 -13.25 16.96
N TYR A 321 -4.83 -13.35 15.74
CA TYR A 321 -4.55 -14.61 15.05
C TYR A 321 -3.12 -14.60 14.52
N LEU A 322 -2.30 -15.52 15.01
CA LEU A 322 -0.92 -15.71 14.58
C LEU A 322 -0.80 -17.08 13.90
N ASN A 323 -0.33 -17.08 12.66
CA ASN A 323 -0.12 -18.27 11.86
C ASN A 323 1.33 -18.30 11.38
N LEU A 324 2.14 -19.20 11.93
CA LEU A 324 3.56 -19.35 11.65
C LEU A 324 3.78 -20.66 10.89
N ARG A 325 4.39 -20.58 9.71
CA ARG A 325 4.66 -21.72 8.83
C ARG A 325 6.10 -21.72 8.33
N HIS A 326 6.66 -22.92 8.10
CA HIS A 326 7.95 -23.15 7.46
C HIS A 326 9.08 -22.30 8.06
N ASN A 327 9.55 -22.65 9.26
CA ASN A 327 10.65 -21.97 9.94
C ASN A 327 10.41 -20.46 10.14
N SER A 328 9.20 -20.11 10.59
CA SER A 328 8.83 -18.73 10.94
C SER A 328 9.03 -18.46 12.43
N PHE A 329 9.41 -17.22 12.75
CA PHE A 329 9.67 -16.80 14.13
C PHE A 329 8.85 -15.56 14.46
N PHE A 330 8.15 -15.59 15.59
CA PHE A 330 7.54 -14.40 16.17
C PHE A 330 8.25 -14.06 17.48
N ASN A 331 8.98 -12.96 17.48
CA ASN A 331 9.75 -12.49 18.63
C ASN A 331 9.05 -11.28 19.24
N ASN A 332 8.40 -11.46 20.40
CA ASN A 332 7.97 -10.33 21.21
C ASN A 332 9.13 -9.89 22.09
N MET A 333 9.79 -8.80 21.70
CA MET A 333 11.00 -8.29 22.35
C MET A 333 10.68 -7.68 23.71
N ASP A 334 11.69 -7.34 24.54
CA ASP A 334 11.51 -6.86 25.91
C ASP A 334 10.53 -5.67 26.06
N ASN A 335 10.57 -4.74 25.10
CA ASN A 335 9.69 -3.57 25.04
C ASN A 335 8.35 -3.85 24.34
N GLY A 336 8.22 -5.02 23.71
CA GLY A 336 7.06 -5.44 22.95
C GLY A 336 5.85 -5.73 23.85
N ILE A 337 4.71 -5.11 23.53
CA ILE A 337 3.47 -5.26 24.29
C ILE A 337 2.34 -5.71 23.36
N ILE A 338 1.74 -6.84 23.69
CA ILE A 338 0.56 -7.39 23.02
C ILE A 338 -0.61 -7.38 24.00
N GLY A 339 -1.70 -6.73 23.62
CA GLY A 339 -2.85 -6.55 24.51
C GLY A 339 -4.01 -5.83 23.81
N LYS A 340 -4.90 -5.26 24.61
CA LYS A 340 -6.08 -4.50 24.17
C LYS A 340 -5.99 -3.06 24.64
N HIS A 341 -6.46 -2.12 23.81
CA HIS A 341 -6.57 -0.71 24.16
C HIS A 341 -7.51 -0.45 25.35
N TYR A 342 -7.24 0.60 26.15
CA TYR A 342 -8.04 0.99 27.31
C TYR A 342 -9.50 1.32 26.96
N SER A 343 -9.72 2.13 25.91
CA SER A 343 -11.07 2.49 25.42
C SER A 343 -11.90 1.28 24.96
N LEU A 344 -11.27 0.14 24.71
CA LEU A 344 -11.91 -1.13 24.34
C LEU A 344 -12.15 -2.06 25.54
N GLY A 345 -11.77 -1.64 26.75
CA GLY A 345 -11.89 -2.39 28.01
C GLY A 345 -12.62 -1.65 29.14
N ALA A 346 -12.90 -0.36 29.01
CA ALA A 346 -13.66 0.40 30.00
C ALA A 346 -15.18 0.12 29.90
N SER A 347 -15.81 -0.05 31.06
CA SER A 347 -17.26 0.11 31.25
C SER A 347 -17.66 1.53 30.80
N THR A 348 -18.86 1.71 30.24
CA THR A 348 -19.41 2.98 29.70
C THR A 348 -19.63 4.07 30.75
N THR A 349 -18.99 3.99 31.91
CA THR A 349 -19.18 4.86 33.06
C THR A 349 -18.04 5.86 33.29
N ASP A 350 -16.87 5.68 32.67
CA ASP A 350 -15.73 6.62 32.77
C ASP A 350 -15.62 7.49 31.51
N ASN A 351 -16.53 8.45 31.38
CA ASN A 351 -16.54 9.48 30.33
C ASN A 351 -15.51 10.59 30.62
N GLN A 352 -14.22 10.28 30.56
CA GLN A 352 -13.17 11.33 30.64
C GLN A 352 -12.27 11.45 29.40
N TYR A 353 -12.45 10.63 28.37
CA TYR A 353 -11.71 10.80 27.11
C TYR A 353 -12.66 10.73 25.92
N ASN A 354 -12.87 11.90 25.30
CA ASN A 354 -13.64 12.03 24.07
C ASN A 354 -13.01 11.17 22.97
N SER A 355 -13.85 10.72 22.04
CA SER A 355 -13.51 9.92 20.85
C SER A 355 -12.45 10.53 19.91
N GLN A 356 -11.87 11.69 20.26
CA GLN A 356 -10.77 12.34 19.55
C GLN A 356 -9.38 11.96 20.09
N ASP A 357 -9.29 11.31 21.25
CA ASP A 357 -8.02 10.84 21.82
C ASP A 357 -7.83 9.34 21.64
N ILE A 358 -7.56 8.95 20.39
CA ILE A 358 -6.75 7.75 20.10
C ILE A 358 -5.27 8.03 20.48
N ASN A 359 -4.97 9.17 21.13
CA ASN A 359 -3.64 9.74 21.22
C ASN A 359 -2.95 9.37 22.54
N ILE A 360 -2.04 8.38 22.49
CA ILE A 360 -1.14 7.97 23.59
C ILE A 360 -1.75 6.86 24.43
N VAL A 361 -1.28 5.63 24.20
CA VAL A 361 -1.50 4.50 25.11
C VAL A 361 -0.63 4.72 26.36
N PRO A 362 -1.20 5.01 27.55
CA PRO A 362 -0.43 5.04 28.77
C PRO A 362 0.13 3.64 29.05
N LYS A 363 1.37 3.57 29.56
CA LYS A 363 2.13 2.31 29.72
C LYS A 363 1.43 1.29 30.65
N ASN A 364 0.43 1.73 31.43
CA ASN A 364 -0.23 0.97 32.49
C ASN A 364 -1.71 0.62 32.23
N THR A 365 -2.26 0.89 31.03
CA THR A 365 -3.69 0.69 30.73
C THR A 365 -3.95 -0.30 29.58
N VAL A 366 -3.02 -1.21 29.33
CA VAL A 366 -3.21 -2.30 28.37
C VAL A 366 -3.90 -3.49 29.06
N TYR A 367 -5.11 -3.81 28.57
CA TYR A 367 -5.93 -4.93 29.05
C TYR A 367 -5.59 -6.24 28.30
N PRO A 368 -5.98 -7.41 28.85
CA PRO A 368 -5.87 -8.67 28.12
C PRO A 368 -6.73 -8.68 26.86
N ILE A 369 -6.20 -9.25 25.77
CA ILE A 369 -6.98 -9.59 24.57
C ILE A 369 -7.99 -10.70 24.89
N ASN A 370 -9.16 -10.67 24.26
CA ASN A 370 -10.22 -11.64 24.56
C ASN A 370 -9.85 -13.05 24.11
N ASN A 371 -9.25 -13.15 22.92
CA ASN A 371 -8.84 -14.41 22.30
C ASN A 371 -7.55 -14.18 21.52
N LEU A 372 -6.52 -14.99 21.82
CA LEU A 372 -5.33 -15.14 20.99
C LEU A 372 -5.34 -16.54 20.39
N THR A 373 -5.36 -16.64 19.07
CA THR A 373 -5.27 -17.93 18.38
C THR A 373 -3.89 -18.08 17.77
N LEU A 374 -3.24 -19.20 18.07
CA LEU A 374 -1.91 -19.55 17.58
C LEU A 374 -1.99 -20.83 16.74
N ASN A 375 -1.61 -20.70 15.48
CA ASN A 375 -1.36 -21.82 14.58
C ASN A 375 0.13 -21.83 14.22
N ILE A 376 0.90 -22.69 14.86
CA ILE A 376 2.37 -22.68 14.75
C ILE A 376 2.80 -24.05 14.24
N SER A 377 3.47 -24.11 13.08
CA SER A 377 4.06 -25.34 12.55
C SER A 377 5.20 -25.85 13.44
N GLU A 378 5.52 -27.14 13.36
CA GLU A 378 6.49 -27.81 14.24
C GLU A 378 7.89 -27.17 14.21
N ASP A 379 8.28 -26.61 13.07
CA ASP A 379 9.55 -25.93 12.83
C ASP A 379 9.51 -24.41 13.08
N SER A 380 8.38 -23.86 13.51
CA SER A 380 8.20 -22.43 13.79
C SER A 380 8.10 -22.15 15.28
N GLN A 381 8.38 -20.92 15.72
CA GLN A 381 8.41 -20.56 17.14
C GLN A 381 7.81 -19.18 17.45
N LEU A 382 7.15 -19.09 18.60
CA LEU A 382 6.82 -17.83 19.28
C LEU A 382 7.74 -17.69 20.48
N ILE A 383 8.57 -16.65 20.51
CA ILE A 383 9.48 -16.32 21.60
C ILE A 383 9.00 -15.01 22.24
N ASN A 384 8.63 -15.06 23.52
CA ASN A 384 8.20 -13.90 24.28
C ASN A 384 9.22 -13.53 25.35
N ASN A 385 9.82 -12.36 25.19
CA ASN A 385 10.60 -11.65 26.22
C ASN A 385 9.86 -10.41 26.76
N GLY A 386 8.90 -9.88 26.01
CA GLY A 386 8.04 -8.76 26.41
C GLY A 386 6.78 -9.18 27.16
N THR A 387 5.73 -8.36 27.01
CA THR A 387 4.43 -8.58 27.67
C THR A 387 3.37 -9.05 26.67
N ILE A 388 2.71 -10.17 26.95
CA ILE A 388 1.52 -10.64 26.23
C ILE A 388 0.40 -10.86 27.24
N LYS A 389 -0.69 -10.08 27.13
CA LYS A 389 -1.87 -10.24 28.00
C LYS A 389 -3.03 -10.80 27.19
N ALA A 390 -3.51 -12.00 27.53
CA ALA A 390 -4.66 -12.64 26.89
C ALA A 390 -5.55 -13.38 27.90
N TYR A 391 -6.87 -13.28 27.78
CA TYR A 391 -7.81 -14.06 28.57
C TYR A 391 -7.93 -15.51 28.11
N ARG A 392 -7.84 -15.74 26.80
CA ARG A 392 -7.94 -17.09 26.20
C ARG A 392 -6.86 -17.27 25.15
N LEU A 393 -6.14 -18.37 25.26
CA LEU A 393 -5.17 -18.83 24.27
C LEU A 393 -5.69 -20.08 23.58
N TYR A 394 -5.84 -20.04 22.27
CA TYR A 394 -6.22 -21.18 21.44
C TYR A 394 -4.99 -21.66 20.68
N THR A 395 -4.70 -22.95 20.75
CA THR A 395 -3.61 -23.56 19.99
C THR A 395 -4.13 -24.80 19.27
N HIS A 396 -3.55 -25.14 18.12
CA HIS A 396 -3.87 -26.39 17.43
C HIS A 396 -3.28 -27.60 18.17
N ASN A 397 -2.05 -27.45 18.69
CA ASN A 397 -1.36 -28.45 19.50
C ASN A 397 -1.33 -28.03 20.98
N LYS A 398 -1.84 -28.89 21.88
CA LYS A 398 -1.86 -28.63 23.33
C LYS A 398 -0.46 -28.65 23.96
N LYS A 399 0.54 -29.24 23.31
CA LYS A 399 1.88 -29.43 23.90
C LYS A 399 2.69 -28.14 24.02
N MET A 400 2.33 -27.05 23.33
CA MET A 400 2.97 -25.72 23.41
C MET A 400 4.51 -25.69 23.29
N ASN A 401 5.16 -26.74 22.78
CA ASN A 401 6.62 -26.83 22.65
C ASN A 401 7.24 -25.69 21.83
N ASN A 402 6.44 -25.05 20.97
CA ASN A 402 6.86 -24.02 20.05
C ASN A 402 6.59 -22.61 20.58
N ILE A 403 6.27 -22.50 21.87
CA ILE A 403 6.02 -21.23 22.57
C ILE A 403 7.02 -21.15 23.72
N GLN A 404 8.04 -20.32 23.55
CA GLN A 404 8.97 -19.97 24.61
C GLN A 404 8.52 -18.68 25.27
N ASN A 405 8.20 -18.74 26.57
CA ASN A 405 7.82 -17.56 27.33
C ASN A 405 8.82 -17.31 28.46
N ASN A 406 9.66 -16.30 28.29
CA ASN A 406 10.72 -15.95 29.25
C ASN A 406 10.23 -14.97 30.34
N LYS A 407 8.98 -14.45 30.24
CA LYS A 407 8.39 -13.53 31.22
C LYS A 407 7.10 -14.10 31.80
N GLN A 408 6.97 -14.13 33.12
CA GLN A 408 5.83 -14.77 33.82
C GLN A 408 4.46 -14.09 33.57
N ASP A 409 4.40 -12.95 32.89
CA ASP A 409 3.19 -12.15 32.67
C ASP A 409 2.16 -12.76 31.70
N ILE A 410 2.47 -13.86 31.02
CA ILE A 410 1.44 -14.61 30.28
C ILE A 410 0.60 -15.40 31.27
N ASN A 411 -0.48 -14.78 31.76
CA ASN A 411 -1.53 -15.48 32.48
C ASN A 411 -2.30 -16.39 31.49
N LEU A 412 -1.83 -17.63 31.32
CA LEU A 412 -2.47 -18.68 30.55
C LEU A 412 -3.75 -19.17 31.27
N TYR A 413 -4.85 -18.42 31.18
CA TYR A 413 -6.13 -18.85 31.77
C TYR A 413 -6.78 -20.00 30.98
N THR A 414 -6.52 -21.23 31.46
CA THR A 414 -7.47 -22.33 31.78
C THR A 414 -8.67 -22.60 30.87
N LYS A 415 -8.53 -22.46 29.54
CA LYS A 415 -9.22 -23.38 28.62
C LYS A 415 -8.45 -23.51 27.31
N LEU A 416 -7.49 -24.45 27.29
CA LEU A 416 -6.91 -24.97 26.06
C LEU A 416 -8.02 -25.64 25.24
N LEU A 417 -8.63 -24.85 24.35
CA LEU A 417 -9.65 -25.32 23.44
C LEU A 417 -8.97 -25.72 22.14
N LYS A 418 -9.09 -27.00 21.78
CA LYS A 418 -8.68 -27.50 20.48
C LYS A 418 -9.46 -26.72 19.42
N ILE A 419 -8.77 -26.19 18.41
CA ILE A 419 -9.42 -25.66 17.20
C ILE A 419 -10.20 -26.84 16.62
N LYS A 420 -11.54 -26.73 16.57
CA LYS A 420 -12.39 -27.73 15.92
C LYS A 420 -12.19 -27.69 14.42
#